data_AF-A0AAN8ZY22-F1
#
_entry.id   AF-A0AAN8ZY22-F1
#
_cell.length_a   1.000
_cell.length_b   1.000
_cell.length_c   1.000
_cell.angle_alpha   90.00
_cell.angle_beta   90.00
_cell.angle_gamma   90.00
#
_symmetry.space_group_name_H-M   'P 1'
#
loop_
_entity.id
_entity.type
_entity.pdbx_description
1 polymer ?
#
loop_
_entity_poly.entity_id
_entity_poly.type
_entity_poly.pdbx_seq_one_letter_code
_entity_poly.pdbx_strand_id
1 'polypeptide(L)'
;MFIREVEFEDIDKSLSIYQENEGDVGCVVWDAAIVLAKYLEKQRKNKCMITGFKVLELGSGTGFLGLAAALLGASQVTITDLQKFLPLMAMNIKKNKEVIDVEVEAKVLEWGNRDHIGAIQKPNVILVADCIYYEQSLEPLISTMRNMCEKNTVILMSYEERTTGDKPSVQNNFFEIMDRLVIKKLEGVMLMEENVGMCPSS
;
A
#
# COMPACT_ATOMS: atom_id res chain seq x y z
N MET A 1 -10.50 -11.96 -16.00
CA MET A 1 -9.89 -10.68 -15.61
C MET A 1 -10.90 -9.57 -15.83
N PHE A 2 -11.04 -8.65 -14.88
CA PHE A 2 -11.95 -7.52 -14.93
C PHE A 2 -11.22 -6.25 -14.48
N ILE A 3 -11.77 -5.08 -14.78
CA ILE A 3 -11.16 -3.79 -14.44
C ILE A 3 -11.95 -3.16 -13.31
N ARG A 4 -11.26 -2.69 -12.27
CA ARG A 4 -11.78 -1.74 -11.28
C ARG A 4 -11.22 -0.37 -11.58
N GLU A 5 -12.11 0.61 -11.70
CA GLU A 5 -11.73 2.01 -11.80
C GLU A 5 -11.77 2.63 -10.39
N VAL A 6 -10.74 3.42 -10.08
CA VAL A 6 -10.66 4.18 -8.84
C VAL A 6 -10.35 5.62 -9.17
N GLU A 7 -11.26 6.51 -8.79
CA GLU A 7 -11.18 7.94 -9.07
C GLU A 7 -10.41 8.67 -7.97
N PHE A 8 -9.72 9.74 -8.35
CA PHE A 8 -9.02 10.68 -7.48
C PHE A 8 -9.55 12.09 -7.77
N GLU A 9 -10.62 12.45 -7.06
CA GLU A 9 -11.40 13.68 -7.20
C GLU A 9 -10.56 14.95 -7.07
N ASP A 10 -9.57 14.97 -6.17
CA ASP A 10 -8.77 16.17 -5.92
C ASP A 10 -7.90 16.58 -7.11
N ILE A 11 -7.73 15.66 -8.07
CA ILE A 11 -6.83 15.81 -9.22
C ILE A 11 -7.50 15.48 -10.56
N ASP A 12 -8.80 15.17 -10.54
CA ASP A 12 -9.61 14.81 -11.71
C ASP A 12 -8.95 13.75 -12.60
N LYS A 13 -8.43 12.69 -11.97
CA LYS A 13 -7.82 11.53 -12.65
C LYS A 13 -8.36 10.23 -12.09
N SER A 14 -8.25 9.14 -12.84
CA SER A 14 -8.60 7.79 -12.39
C SER A 14 -7.51 6.78 -12.73
N LEU A 15 -7.49 5.67 -11.99
CA LEU A 15 -6.69 4.49 -12.31
C LEU A 15 -7.62 3.35 -12.72
N SER A 16 -7.27 2.66 -13.80
CA SER A 16 -7.91 1.41 -14.22
C SER A 16 -7.02 0.23 -13.84
N ILE A 17 -7.49 -0.63 -12.94
CA ILE A 17 -6.71 -1.75 -12.40
C ILE A 17 -7.33 -3.08 -12.84
N TYR A 18 -6.54 -3.89 -13.54
CA TYR A 18 -6.87 -5.28 -13.83
C TYR A 18 -6.82 -6.13 -12.56
N GLN A 19 -7.81 -6.99 -12.41
CA GLN A 19 -8.01 -7.94 -11.31
C GLN A 19 -8.46 -9.30 -11.84
N GLU A 20 -8.26 -10.36 -11.06
CA GLU A 20 -8.71 -11.72 -11.38
C GLU A 20 -9.73 -12.22 -10.34
N ASN A 21 -10.85 -12.79 -10.82
CA ASN A 21 -11.93 -13.32 -9.97
C ASN A 21 -11.60 -14.70 -9.37
N GLU A 22 -10.66 -15.43 -9.99
CA GLU A 22 -10.19 -16.74 -9.55
C GLU A 22 -8.67 -16.64 -9.42
N GLY A 23 -8.16 -16.74 -8.18
CA GLY A 23 -6.73 -16.54 -7.90
C GLY A 23 -6.43 -16.35 -6.41
N ASP A 24 -5.16 -16.10 -6.11
CA ASP A 24 -4.64 -15.81 -4.78
C ASP A 24 -5.07 -14.41 -4.29
N VAL A 25 -5.03 -14.15 -2.98
CA VAL A 25 -5.49 -12.89 -2.36
C VAL A 25 -4.83 -11.63 -2.96
N GLY A 26 -3.66 -11.73 -3.59
CA GLY A 26 -2.98 -10.60 -4.24
C GLY A 26 -3.57 -10.15 -5.59
N CYS A 27 -4.61 -10.81 -6.11
CA CYS A 27 -5.19 -10.48 -7.43
C CYS A 27 -6.33 -9.44 -7.40
N VAL A 28 -6.67 -8.90 -6.22
CA VAL A 28 -7.72 -7.89 -6.03
C VAL A 28 -7.19 -6.64 -5.34
N VAL A 29 -7.85 -5.51 -5.58
CA VAL A 29 -7.63 -4.25 -4.87
C VAL A 29 -8.38 -4.33 -3.55
N TRP A 30 -7.63 -4.45 -2.46
CA TRP A 30 -8.17 -4.48 -1.11
C TRP A 30 -8.61 -3.11 -0.63
N ASP A 31 -9.65 -3.07 0.22
CA ASP A 31 -10.20 -1.81 0.73
C ASP A 31 -9.17 -1.03 1.56
N ALA A 32 -8.29 -1.72 2.30
CA ALA A 32 -7.19 -1.08 3.01
C ALA A 32 -6.25 -0.29 2.05
N ALA A 33 -6.01 -0.81 0.84
CA ALA A 33 -5.20 -0.11 -0.15
C ALA A 33 -5.91 1.16 -0.67
N ILE A 34 -7.24 1.10 -0.85
CA ILE A 34 -8.07 2.26 -1.24
C ILE A 34 -8.08 3.31 -0.13
N VAL A 35 -8.27 2.90 1.12
CA VAL A 35 -8.23 3.80 2.28
C VAL A 35 -6.89 4.54 2.34
N LEU A 36 -5.77 3.83 2.16
CA LEU A 36 -4.46 4.46 2.17
C LEU A 36 -4.24 5.36 0.95
N ALA A 37 -4.68 4.97 -0.24
CA ALA A 37 -4.63 5.82 -1.43
C ALA A 37 -5.43 7.13 -1.26
N LYS A 38 -6.64 7.05 -0.67
CA LYS A 38 -7.48 8.21 -0.36
C LYS A 38 -6.92 9.08 0.75
N TYR A 39 -6.24 8.47 1.72
CA TYR A 39 -5.46 9.22 2.70
C TYR A 39 -4.33 10.01 2.03
N LEU A 40 -3.56 9.39 1.13
CA LEU A 40 -2.49 10.05 0.38
C LEU A 40 -3.02 11.23 -0.46
N GLU A 41 -4.17 11.04 -1.12
CA GLU A 41 -4.87 12.08 -1.88
C GLU A 41 -5.19 13.29 -0.99
N LYS A 42 -5.84 13.05 0.15
CA LYS A 42 -6.20 14.09 1.12
C LYS A 42 -4.97 14.82 1.68
N GLN A 43 -3.87 14.12 1.92
CA GLN A 43 -2.63 14.72 2.44
C GLN A 43 -1.86 15.52 1.39
N ARG A 44 -2.13 15.36 0.10
CA ARG A 44 -1.49 16.14 -0.98
C ARG A 44 -1.69 17.64 -0.79
N LYS A 45 -2.87 18.07 -0.32
CA LYS A 45 -3.18 19.48 -0.01
C LYS A 45 -2.27 20.07 1.07
N ASN A 46 -1.73 19.24 1.95
CA ASN A 46 -0.81 19.63 3.01
C ASN A 46 0.68 19.58 2.58
N LYS A 47 0.97 19.29 1.30
CA LYS A 47 2.31 19.27 0.66
C LYS A 47 3.36 18.36 1.31
N CYS A 48 2.99 17.39 2.14
CA CYS A 48 3.93 16.86 3.14
C CYS A 48 4.39 15.41 2.96
N MET A 49 3.67 14.51 2.27
CA MET A 49 3.95 13.07 2.49
C MET A 49 4.52 12.26 1.33
N ILE A 50 4.18 12.53 0.07
CA ILE A 50 4.66 11.70 -1.06
C ILE A 50 5.18 12.49 -2.26
N THR A 51 4.80 13.77 -2.39
CA THR A 51 5.20 14.57 -3.55
C THR A 51 6.71 14.74 -3.61
N GLY A 52 7.33 14.31 -4.71
CA GLY A 52 8.78 14.37 -4.90
C GLY A 52 9.58 13.31 -4.14
N PHE A 53 8.93 12.32 -3.52
CA PHE A 53 9.57 11.25 -2.78
C PHE A 53 9.68 9.95 -3.57
N LYS A 54 10.74 9.18 -3.28
CA LYS A 54 10.87 7.79 -3.71
C LYS A 54 10.01 6.90 -2.82
N VAL A 55 9.09 6.17 -3.42
CA VAL A 55 8.12 5.32 -2.73
C VAL A 55 8.41 3.86 -3.04
N LEU A 56 8.43 3.03 -2.00
CA LEU A 56 8.42 1.58 -2.10
C LEU A 56 7.09 1.05 -1.58
N GLU A 57 6.44 0.18 -2.33
CA GLU A 57 5.30 -0.58 -1.83
C GLU A 57 5.71 -2.04 -1.61
N LEU A 58 5.38 -2.58 -0.44
CA LEU A 58 5.58 -3.99 -0.07
C LEU A 58 4.23 -4.73 -0.11
N GLY A 59 4.17 -5.88 -0.79
CA GLY A 59 2.93 -6.66 -0.91
C GLY A 59 1.91 -5.97 -1.81
N SER A 60 2.37 -5.49 -2.96
CA SER A 60 1.59 -4.67 -3.89
C SER A 60 0.37 -5.38 -4.49
N GLY A 61 0.39 -6.71 -4.62
CA GLY A 61 -0.62 -7.49 -5.32
C GLY A 61 -0.87 -6.97 -6.74
N THR A 62 -1.95 -6.21 -6.91
CA THR A 62 -2.31 -5.54 -8.17
C THR A 62 -1.38 -4.37 -8.52
N GLY A 63 -0.67 -3.78 -7.55
CA GLY A 63 0.13 -2.57 -7.70
C GLY A 63 -0.67 -1.26 -7.56
N PHE A 64 -1.95 -1.35 -7.21
CA PHE A 64 -2.84 -0.19 -7.17
C PHE A 64 -2.31 0.95 -6.29
N LEU A 65 -1.89 0.67 -5.05
CA LEU A 65 -1.54 1.74 -4.11
C LEU A 65 -0.22 2.41 -4.48
N GLY A 66 0.78 1.68 -5.00
CA GLY A 66 1.97 2.29 -5.60
C GLY A 66 1.65 3.14 -6.84
N LEU A 67 0.76 2.68 -7.72
CA LEU A 67 0.30 3.47 -8.86
C LEU A 67 -0.45 4.73 -8.42
N ALA A 68 -1.23 4.66 -7.34
CA ALA A 68 -1.87 5.82 -6.72
C ALA A 68 -0.82 6.81 -6.20
N ALA A 69 0.23 6.34 -5.53
CA ALA A 69 1.32 7.21 -5.08
C ALA A 69 2.03 7.90 -6.26
N ALA A 70 2.23 7.19 -7.38
CA ALA A 70 2.78 7.74 -8.61
C ALA A 70 1.87 8.84 -9.19
N LEU A 71 0.57 8.57 -9.30
CA LEU A 71 -0.44 9.52 -9.79
C LEU A 71 -0.52 10.79 -8.91
N LEU A 72 -0.30 10.63 -7.61
CA LEU A 72 -0.37 11.69 -6.60
C LEU A 72 0.95 12.47 -6.43
N GLY A 73 1.96 12.18 -7.25
CA GLY A 73 3.16 13.00 -7.40
C GLY A 73 4.43 12.48 -6.73
N ALA A 74 4.48 11.19 -6.36
CA ALA A 74 5.76 10.53 -6.04
C ALA A 74 6.75 10.74 -7.20
N SER A 75 8.05 10.92 -6.90
CA SER A 75 9.05 11.13 -7.96
C SER A 75 9.45 9.83 -8.67
N GLN A 76 9.35 8.72 -7.94
CA GLN A 76 9.66 7.37 -8.42
C GLN A 76 8.93 6.38 -7.53
N VAL A 77 8.40 5.31 -8.12
CA VAL A 77 7.73 4.24 -7.37
C VAL A 77 8.29 2.88 -7.74
N THR A 78 8.63 2.10 -6.72
CA THR A 78 8.91 0.67 -6.85
C THR A 78 7.77 -0.11 -6.19
N ILE A 79 7.00 -0.86 -6.96
CA ILE A 79 5.99 -1.79 -6.46
C ILE A 79 6.56 -3.20 -6.38
N THR A 80 6.30 -3.91 -5.28
CA THR A 80 6.95 -5.20 -5.02
C THR A 80 6.02 -6.25 -4.47
N ASP A 81 6.22 -7.48 -4.96
CA ASP A 81 5.53 -8.67 -4.46
C ASP A 81 6.31 -9.93 -4.88
N LEU A 82 5.73 -11.11 -4.65
CA LEU A 82 6.22 -12.39 -5.12
C LEU A 82 6.24 -12.47 -6.65
N GLN A 83 7.14 -13.30 -7.19
CA GLN A 83 7.37 -13.49 -8.63
C GLN A 83 6.09 -13.72 -9.44
N LYS A 84 5.09 -14.42 -8.86
CA LYS A 84 3.81 -14.73 -9.51
C LYS A 84 2.94 -13.50 -9.80
N PHE A 85 3.09 -12.40 -9.05
CA PHE A 85 2.30 -11.17 -9.25
C PHE A 85 2.98 -10.17 -10.18
N LEU A 86 4.26 -10.39 -10.52
CA LEU A 86 5.01 -9.51 -11.42
C LEU A 86 4.30 -9.27 -12.77
N PRO A 87 3.70 -10.28 -13.44
CA PRO A 87 2.95 -10.05 -14.67
C PRO A 87 1.74 -9.12 -14.48
N LEU A 88 0.99 -9.29 -13.39
CA LEU A 88 -0.19 -8.47 -13.09
C LEU A 88 0.20 -7.01 -12.80
N MET A 89 1.23 -6.80 -11.98
CA MET A 89 1.77 -5.47 -11.71
C MET A 89 2.25 -4.78 -12.99
N ALA A 90 2.98 -5.49 -13.86
CA ALA A 90 3.44 -4.94 -15.14
C ALA A 90 2.28 -4.56 -16.08
N MET A 91 1.21 -5.36 -16.11
CA MET A 91 0.00 -5.04 -16.86
C MET A 91 -0.68 -3.77 -16.34
N ASN A 92 -0.78 -3.60 -15.03
CA ASN A 92 -1.39 -2.43 -14.41
C ASN A 92 -0.55 -1.16 -14.57
N ILE A 93 0.80 -1.26 -14.54
CA ILE A 93 1.68 -0.15 -14.92
C ILE A 93 1.39 0.27 -16.37
N LYS A 94 1.41 -0.67 -17.31
CA LYS A 94 1.19 -0.39 -18.73
C LYS A 94 -0.18 0.25 -18.99
N LYS A 95 -1.21 -0.19 -18.27
CA LYS A 95 -2.58 0.33 -18.41
C LYS A 95 -2.68 1.81 -18.04
N ASN A 96 -1.90 2.25 -17.06
CA ASN A 96 -2.01 3.60 -16.48
C ASN A 96 -0.88 4.56 -16.91
N LYS A 97 -0.05 4.16 -17.89
CA LYS A 97 1.10 4.95 -18.37
C LYS A 97 0.76 6.32 -18.96
N GLU A 98 -0.47 6.51 -19.42
CA GLU A 98 -0.92 7.79 -20.02
C GLU A 98 -1.39 8.80 -18.97
N VAL A 99 -1.70 8.34 -17.75
CA VAL A 99 -2.19 9.21 -16.65
C VAL A 99 -1.14 9.42 -15.56
N ILE A 100 -0.11 8.56 -15.51
CA ILE A 100 1.02 8.62 -14.59
C ILE A 100 2.24 9.20 -15.31
N ASP A 101 2.73 10.34 -14.84
CA ASP A 101 3.82 11.10 -15.46
C ASP A 101 5.23 10.70 -14.95
N VAL A 102 5.31 9.69 -14.09
CA VAL A 102 6.55 9.27 -13.42
C VAL A 102 6.85 7.80 -13.63
N GLU A 103 8.10 7.42 -13.42
CA GLU A 103 8.53 6.02 -13.55
C GLU A 103 7.97 5.16 -12.40
N VAL A 104 7.32 4.07 -12.78
CA VAL A 104 6.88 3.00 -11.88
C VAL A 104 7.53 1.70 -12.34
N GLU A 105 8.32 1.09 -11.46
CA GLU A 105 8.94 -0.21 -11.70
C GLU A 105 8.29 -1.30 -10.83
N ALA A 106 8.06 -2.47 -11.41
CA ALA A 106 7.66 -3.66 -10.66
C ALA A 106 8.87 -4.57 -10.43
N LYS A 107 9.09 -4.98 -9.18
CA LYS A 107 10.21 -5.86 -8.79
C LYS A 107 9.73 -7.01 -7.91
N VAL A 108 10.48 -8.10 -7.94
CA VAL A 108 10.26 -9.19 -7.00
C VAL A 108 10.88 -8.83 -5.67
N LEU A 109 10.09 -8.91 -4.61
CA LEU A 109 10.59 -8.87 -3.23
C LEU A 109 9.81 -9.86 -2.37
N GLU A 110 10.44 -10.99 -2.11
CA GLU A 110 10.06 -11.89 -1.02
C GLU A 110 10.56 -11.31 0.31
N TRP A 111 9.66 -11.16 1.28
CA TRP A 111 10.01 -10.57 2.58
C TRP A 111 11.09 -11.40 3.29
N GLY A 112 12.07 -10.71 3.87
CA GLY A 112 13.22 -11.33 4.55
C GLY A 112 14.33 -11.79 3.62
N ASN A 113 14.13 -11.82 2.30
CA ASN A 113 15.16 -12.18 1.33
C ASN A 113 16.17 -11.03 1.16
N ARG A 114 17.42 -11.26 1.56
CA ARG A 114 18.48 -10.23 1.56
C ARG A 114 18.90 -9.80 0.17
N ASP A 115 18.90 -10.71 -0.80
CA ASP A 115 19.31 -10.40 -2.18
C ASP A 115 18.25 -9.51 -2.85
N HIS A 116 16.97 -9.83 -2.65
CA HIS A 116 15.88 -8.99 -3.12
C HIS A 116 15.92 -7.60 -2.48
N ILE A 117 16.09 -7.52 -1.16
CA ILE A 117 16.21 -6.25 -0.42
C ILE A 117 17.42 -5.43 -0.93
N GLY A 118 18.56 -6.08 -1.20
CA GLY A 118 19.77 -5.44 -1.68
C GLY A 118 19.65 -4.88 -3.10
N ALA A 119 18.72 -5.38 -3.90
CA ALA A 119 18.46 -4.94 -5.27
C ALA A 119 17.52 -3.71 -5.36
N ILE A 120 16.94 -3.26 -4.24
CA ILE A 120 16.02 -2.12 -4.20
C ILE A 120 16.69 -0.91 -3.55
N GLN A 121 16.54 0.25 -4.19
CA GLN A 121 17.02 1.51 -3.65
C GLN A 121 16.26 1.90 -2.38
N LYS A 122 16.94 2.56 -1.44
CA LYS A 122 16.30 3.01 -0.20
C LYS A 122 15.25 4.09 -0.50
N PRO A 123 13.99 3.91 -0.03
CA PRO A 123 12.90 4.84 -0.28
C PRO A 123 12.81 5.90 0.83
N ASN A 124 12.15 7.01 0.49
CA ASN A 124 11.71 7.99 1.49
C ASN A 124 10.44 7.52 2.19
N VAL A 125 9.57 6.80 1.48
CA VAL A 125 8.30 6.28 2.01
C VAL A 125 8.14 4.80 1.68
N ILE A 126 7.75 4.01 2.67
CA ILE A 126 7.33 2.61 2.50
C ILE A 126 5.81 2.56 2.69
N LEU A 127 5.10 2.02 1.72
CA LEU A 127 3.67 1.76 1.77
C LEU A 127 3.42 0.27 2.01
N VAL A 128 2.48 -0.03 2.91
CA VAL A 128 2.06 -1.40 3.21
C VAL A 128 0.54 -1.41 3.39
N ALA A 129 -0.18 -2.20 2.59
CA ALA A 129 -1.63 -2.33 2.71
C ALA A 129 -2.01 -3.79 2.89
N ASP A 130 -2.75 -4.08 3.96
CA ASP A 130 -3.33 -5.39 4.29
C ASP A 130 -2.36 -6.59 4.30
N CYS A 131 -1.10 -6.35 4.67
CA CYS A 131 -0.06 -7.39 4.71
C CYS A 131 0.00 -8.16 6.05
N ILE A 132 -0.80 -7.77 7.05
CA ILE A 132 -0.84 -8.41 8.38
C ILE A 132 -1.90 -9.52 8.37
N TYR A 133 -1.54 -10.69 7.82
CA TYR A 133 -2.50 -11.80 7.70
C TYR A 133 -2.01 -13.14 8.26
N TYR A 134 -0.72 -13.47 8.08
CA TYR A 134 -0.14 -14.72 8.55
C TYR A 134 0.95 -14.46 9.60
N GLU A 135 0.92 -15.20 10.70
CA GLU A 135 1.91 -15.07 11.79
C GLU A 135 3.35 -15.28 11.29
N GLN A 136 3.54 -16.26 10.39
CA GLN A 136 4.84 -16.59 9.81
C GLN A 136 5.42 -15.46 8.95
N SER A 137 4.57 -14.55 8.46
CA SER A 137 4.98 -13.43 7.61
C SER A 137 5.36 -12.18 8.40
N LEU A 138 5.06 -12.11 9.71
CA LEU A 138 5.29 -10.91 10.53
C LEU A 138 6.79 -10.58 10.65
N GLU A 139 7.62 -11.53 11.10
CA GLU A 139 9.06 -11.28 11.24
C GLU A 139 9.75 -10.95 9.90
N PRO A 140 9.51 -11.69 8.80
CA PRO A 140 10.06 -11.34 7.49
C PRO A 140 9.64 -9.94 7.01
N LEU A 141 8.38 -9.56 7.18
CA LEU A 141 7.86 -8.24 6.80
C LEU A 141 8.55 -7.12 7.62
N ILE A 142 8.60 -7.28 8.94
CA ILE A 142 9.23 -6.31 9.84
C ILE A 142 10.73 -6.19 9.54
N SER A 143 11.42 -7.31 9.34
CA SER A 143 12.83 -7.33 8.94
C SER A 143 13.04 -6.58 7.63
N THR A 144 12.18 -6.80 6.63
CA THR A 144 12.23 -6.10 5.35
C THR A 144 12.09 -4.59 5.53
N MET A 145 11.06 -4.14 6.25
CA MET A 145 10.84 -2.72 6.54
C MET A 145 12.06 -2.10 7.23
N ARG A 146 12.60 -2.77 8.27
CA ARG A 146 13.81 -2.29 8.97
C ARG A 146 15.02 -2.16 8.06
N ASN A 147 15.26 -3.15 7.19
CA ASN A 147 16.38 -3.11 6.27
C ASN A 147 16.20 -2.02 5.21
N MET A 148 14.96 -1.68 4.84
CA MET A 148 14.67 -0.63 3.85
C MET A 148 14.62 0.79 4.43
N CYS A 149 14.48 0.95 5.75
CA CYS A 149 14.49 2.26 6.38
C CYS A 149 15.89 2.89 6.48
N GLU A 150 15.96 4.18 6.17
CA GLU A 150 17.03 5.09 6.56
C GLU A 150 16.51 6.10 7.61
N LYS A 151 17.38 7.02 8.06
CA LYS A 151 17.10 7.98 9.15
C LYS A 151 15.78 8.74 9.03
N ASN A 152 15.31 9.00 7.81
CA ASN A 152 14.12 9.80 7.52
C ASN A 152 13.06 9.02 6.73
N THR A 153 13.16 7.69 6.65
CA THR A 153 12.15 6.89 5.96
C THR A 153 10.87 6.87 6.79
N VAL A 154 9.74 7.13 6.15
CA VAL A 154 8.40 7.04 6.75
C VAL A 154 7.73 5.75 6.29
N ILE A 155 7.13 5.00 7.21
CA ILE A 155 6.30 3.84 6.87
C ILE A 155 4.84 4.26 7.05
N LEU A 156 4.02 4.07 6.02
CA LEU A 156 2.57 4.24 6.09
C LEU A 156 1.93 2.88 5.89
N MET A 157 1.05 2.51 6.82
CA MET A 157 0.40 1.22 6.82
C MET A 157 -1.11 1.37 7.00
N SER A 158 -1.87 0.60 6.22
CA SER A 158 -3.29 0.37 6.43
C SER A 158 -3.55 -1.13 6.52
N TYR A 159 -4.52 -1.52 7.34
CA TYR A 159 -4.94 -2.90 7.49
C TYR A 159 -6.42 -2.92 7.85
N GLU A 160 -7.09 -4.02 7.53
CA GLU A 160 -8.43 -4.29 8.01
C GLU A 160 -8.34 -4.93 9.40
N GLU A 161 -9.02 -4.35 10.40
CA GLU A 161 -9.15 -5.00 11.71
C GLU A 161 -10.03 -6.24 11.57
N ARG A 162 -9.49 -7.41 11.93
CA ARG A 162 -10.18 -8.69 11.75
C ARG A 162 -10.39 -9.32 13.11
N THR A 163 -11.67 -9.47 13.48
CA THR A 163 -12.09 -9.93 14.81
C THR A 163 -12.35 -11.44 14.89
N THR A 164 -12.21 -12.17 13.79
CA THR A 164 -12.52 -13.60 13.69
C THR A 164 -11.26 -14.47 13.60
N GLY A 165 -11.36 -15.71 14.10
CA GLY A 165 -10.26 -16.68 14.03
C GLY A 165 -9.04 -16.26 14.86
N ASP A 166 -7.85 -16.53 14.32
CA ASP A 166 -6.55 -16.20 14.91
C ASP A 166 -6.08 -14.76 14.60
N LYS A 167 -6.83 -14.01 13.78
CA LYS A 167 -6.43 -12.70 13.27
C LYS A 167 -6.20 -11.63 14.35
N PRO A 168 -6.99 -11.54 15.43
CA PRO A 168 -6.69 -10.60 16.51
C PRO A 168 -5.32 -10.85 17.15
N SER A 169 -4.96 -12.11 17.36
CA SER A 169 -3.67 -12.50 17.94
C SER A 169 -2.51 -12.15 17.03
N VAL A 170 -2.65 -12.37 15.72
CA VAL A 170 -1.65 -12.00 14.71
C VAL A 170 -1.44 -10.48 14.67
N GLN A 171 -2.52 -9.70 14.72
CA GLN A 171 -2.46 -8.24 14.73
C GLN A 171 -1.78 -7.73 16.01
N ASN A 172 -2.17 -8.26 17.17
CA ASN A 172 -1.54 -7.90 18.44
C ASN A 172 -0.04 -8.23 18.46
N ASN A 173 0.35 -9.43 17.99
CA ASN A 173 1.76 -9.83 17.89
C ASN A 173 2.54 -8.88 16.98
N PHE A 174 1.98 -8.50 15.83
CA PHE A 174 2.61 -7.51 14.94
C PHE A 174 2.88 -6.18 15.65
N PHE A 175 1.88 -5.62 16.36
CA PHE A 175 2.05 -4.35 17.07
C PHE A 175 3.03 -4.46 18.24
N GLU A 176 3.02 -5.57 18.98
CA GLU A 176 4.01 -5.80 20.04
C GLU A 176 5.45 -5.84 19.50
N ILE A 177 5.67 -6.49 18.34
CA ILE A 177 7.00 -6.52 17.72
C ILE A 177 7.37 -5.11 17.25
N MET A 178 6.44 -4.36 16.65
CA MET A 178 6.68 -2.99 16.17
C MET A 178 7.01 -2.00 17.31
N ASP A 179 6.31 -2.08 18.44
CA ASP A 179 6.54 -1.20 19.60
C ASP A 179 7.92 -1.41 20.21
N ARG A 180 8.41 -2.66 20.23
CA ARG A 180 9.79 -2.98 20.66
C ARG A 180 10.86 -2.37 19.76
N LEU A 181 10.50 -1.95 18.54
CA LEU A 181 11.42 -1.54 17.49
C LEU A 181 11.49 -0.01 17.27
N VAL A 182 10.85 0.80 18.12
CA VAL A 182 10.84 2.28 18.06
C VAL A 182 10.36 2.79 16.69
N ILE A 183 9.36 2.13 16.11
CA ILE A 183 8.66 2.63 14.92
C ILE A 183 7.49 3.48 15.43
N LYS A 184 7.49 4.78 15.15
CA LYS A 184 6.39 5.66 15.57
C LYS A 184 5.10 5.26 14.86
N LYS A 185 4.15 4.74 15.62
CA LYS A 185 2.76 4.57 15.21
C LYS A 185 2.15 5.95 14.94
N LEU A 186 1.58 6.15 13.75
CA LEU A 186 0.58 7.19 13.55
C LEU A 186 -0.74 6.58 14.00
N GLU A 187 -1.23 6.96 15.18
CA GLU A 187 -2.53 6.50 15.65
C GLU A 187 -3.65 7.16 14.82
N GLY A 188 -4.53 6.34 14.26
CA GLY A 188 -5.84 6.73 13.76
C GLY A 188 -5.88 7.36 12.36
N VAL A 189 -6.08 6.55 11.33
CA VAL A 189 -7.01 6.98 10.28
C VAL A 189 -8.40 6.70 10.84
N MET A 190 -9.05 7.75 11.38
CA MET A 190 -10.48 7.71 11.70
C MET A 190 -11.23 7.32 10.43
N LEU A 191 -11.86 6.14 10.46
CA LEU A 191 -12.93 5.81 9.52
C LEU A 191 -14.03 6.83 9.77
N MET A 192 -14.27 7.72 8.80
CA MET A 192 -15.56 8.40 8.73
C MET A 192 -16.55 7.33 8.27
N GLU A 193 -17.26 6.72 9.21
CA GLU A 193 -18.52 6.06 8.89
C GLU A 193 -19.46 7.14 8.35
N GLU A 194 -19.96 6.93 7.13
CA GLU A 194 -21.08 7.69 6.58
C GLU A 194 -22.29 7.50 7.50
N ASN A 195 -22.70 8.56 8.19
CA ASN A 195 -24.04 8.62 8.77
C ASN A 195 -25.06 8.74 7.63
N VAL A 196 -25.46 7.60 7.07
CA VAL A 196 -26.70 7.47 6.35
C VAL A 196 -27.84 7.47 7.38
N GLY A 197 -28.61 8.56 7.40
CA GLY A 197 -29.97 8.57 7.92
C GLY A 197 -30.20 9.39 9.19
N MET A 198 -30.68 10.62 9.03
CA MET A 198 -32.12 10.95 9.15
C MET A 198 -32.28 12.48 9.05
N CYS A 199 -32.99 12.94 8.01
CA CYS A 199 -33.54 14.29 7.97
C CYS A 199 -34.57 14.46 9.10
N PRO A 200 -34.56 15.57 9.85
CA PRO A 200 -35.78 16.04 10.51
C PRO A 200 -36.63 16.73 9.44
N SER A 201 -37.79 16.16 9.19
CA SER A 201 -38.92 16.86 8.57
C SER A 201 -39.21 18.16 9.35
N SER A 202 -39.46 19.21 8.57
CA SER A 202 -40.02 20.51 8.95
C SER A 202 -41.12 20.45 10.01
#